data_AF-A0A1T1H1D3-F1
#
_entry.id   AF-A0A1T1H1D3-F1
#
_cell.length_a   1.000
_cell.length_b   1.000
_cell.length_c   1.000
_cell.angle_alpha   90.00
_cell.angle_beta   90.00
_cell.angle_gamma   90.00
#
_symmetry.space_group_name_H-M   'P 1'
#
loop_
_entity.id
_entity.type
_entity.pdbx_description
1 polymer ?
#
loop_
_entity_poly.entity_id
_entity_poly.type
_entity_poly.pdbx_seq_one_letter_code
_entity_poly.pdbx_strand_id
1 'polypeptide(L)'
;MSIFWCFSALGILSCCIVYAGEYQTKCISDSTQHNEILACYMEEFEQADQKLNQIYQVKIYSLSAIKANALRESQRHWLHLKEQACIADEQNYGRESHFDAMQCEIDWVSERILFLEKQ
;
A
#
# COMPACT_ATOMS: atom_id res chain seq x y z
N MET A 1 21.82 34.55 -1.28
CA MET A 1 23.12 34.97 -1.86
C MET A 1 24.23 34.23 -1.13
N SER A 2 25.09 33.57 -1.91
CA SER A 2 26.44 33.09 -1.55
C SER A 2 26.51 32.02 -0.46
N ILE A 3 26.48 30.73 -0.79
CA ILE A 3 27.56 29.90 -1.38
C ILE A 3 28.87 29.97 -0.57
N PHE A 4 29.16 28.91 0.17
CA PHE A 4 30.54 28.49 0.42
C PHE A 4 30.76 27.12 -0.19
N TRP A 5 31.69 27.12 -1.14
CA TRP A 5 32.25 25.98 -1.84
C TRP A 5 33.13 25.19 -0.88
N CYS A 6 32.90 23.89 -0.77
CA CYS A 6 33.95 22.95 -0.39
C CYS A 6 33.88 21.78 -1.37
N PHE A 7 34.43 21.99 -2.56
CA PHE A 7 34.86 20.93 -3.44
C PHE A 7 36.32 20.63 -3.13
N SER A 8 36.60 19.47 -2.58
CA SER A 8 37.85 18.77 -2.84
C SER A 8 37.61 17.28 -2.78
N ALA A 9 38.08 16.64 -3.84
CA ALA A 9 37.80 15.29 -4.27
C ALA A 9 38.32 14.19 -3.32
N LEU A 10 37.74 13.01 -3.50
CA LEU A 10 38.04 11.72 -2.86
C LEU A 10 37.64 11.57 -1.38
N GLY A 11 36.57 10.81 -1.17
CA GLY A 11 36.38 10.11 0.11
C GLY A 11 34.93 10.02 0.54
N ILE A 12 34.24 8.97 0.08
CA ILE A 12 33.11 8.28 0.74
C ILE A 12 31.99 9.22 1.23
N LEU A 13 31.00 9.43 0.35
CA LEU A 13 29.67 9.91 0.69
C LEU A 13 28.94 8.81 1.51
N SER A 14 29.27 8.70 2.80
CA SER A 14 28.55 7.92 3.79
C SER A 14 28.25 8.83 4.97
N CYS A 15 27.10 8.58 5.61
CA CYS A 15 26.50 9.38 6.68
C CYS A 15 25.83 10.66 6.13
N CYS A 16 24.57 10.66 5.71
CA CYS A 16 23.42 10.21 6.49
C CYS A 16 22.34 9.63 5.56
N ILE A 17 22.30 8.31 5.42
CA ILE A 17 21.02 7.65 5.14
C ILE A 17 20.30 7.67 6.48
N VAL A 18 19.44 8.66 6.68
CA VAL A 18 18.44 8.58 7.75
C VAL A 18 17.52 7.44 7.34
N TYR A 19 17.83 6.22 7.79
CA TYR A 19 16.83 5.16 7.83
C TYR A 19 15.83 5.59 8.89
N ALA A 20 14.76 6.24 8.46
CA ALA A 20 13.52 6.22 9.22
C ALA A 20 13.09 4.75 9.25
N GLY A 21 13.46 4.02 10.30
CA GLY A 21 12.90 2.70 10.53
C GLY A 21 11.42 2.88 10.75
N GLU A 22 10.59 2.35 9.85
CA GLU A 22 9.16 2.24 10.09
C GLU A 22 8.96 1.43 11.37
N TYR A 23 8.44 2.07 12.41
CA TYR A 23 7.97 1.38 13.60
C TYR A 23 6.70 0.65 13.21
N GLN A 24 6.84 -0.56 12.66
CA GLN A 24 5.70 -1.42 12.37
C GLN A 24 5.19 -1.97 13.70
N THR A 25 4.22 -1.27 14.28
CA THR A 25 3.45 -1.77 15.43
C THR A 25 2.80 -3.07 14.99
N LYS A 26 3.12 -4.19 15.65
CA LYS A 26 2.46 -5.47 15.36
C LYS A 26 1.01 -5.44 15.83
N CYS A 27 0.13 -6.18 15.16
CA CYS A 27 -1.25 -6.35 15.62
C CYS A 27 -1.32 -6.90 17.05
N ILE A 28 -2.17 -6.30 17.88
CA ILE A 28 -2.53 -6.78 19.22
C ILE A 28 -4.05 -6.97 19.24
N SER A 29 -4.51 -8.20 19.07
CA SER A 29 -5.93 -8.53 18.80
C SER A 29 -6.93 -8.04 19.85
N ASP A 30 -6.49 -7.95 21.11
CA ASP A 30 -7.36 -7.64 22.26
C ASP A 30 -7.15 -6.21 22.76
N SER A 31 -6.49 -5.36 21.96
CA SER A 31 -6.26 -3.97 22.33
C SER A 31 -7.53 -3.13 22.22
N THR A 32 -7.67 -2.18 23.13
CA THR A 32 -8.66 -1.10 23.05
C THR A 32 -8.04 0.22 22.58
N GLN A 33 -6.74 0.24 22.28
CA GLN A 33 -6.03 1.43 21.82
C GLN A 33 -6.18 1.57 20.31
N HIS A 34 -6.70 2.71 19.87
CA HIS A 34 -7.00 2.99 18.47
C HIS A 34 -5.85 2.62 17.51
N ASN A 35 -4.61 3.04 17.80
CA ASN A 35 -3.46 2.77 16.92
C ASN A 35 -3.07 1.28 16.88
N GLU A 36 -3.28 0.53 17.96
CA GLU A 36 -2.97 -0.89 18.00
C GLU A 36 -4.03 -1.71 17.25
N ILE A 37 -5.30 -1.28 17.31
CA ILE A 37 -6.36 -1.82 16.46
C ILE A 37 -6.08 -1.49 15.00
N LEU A 38 -5.72 -0.25 14.68
CA LEU A 38 -5.42 0.18 13.31
C LEU A 38 -4.25 -0.61 12.72
N ALA A 39 -3.24 -0.92 13.54
CA ALA A 39 -2.13 -1.77 13.14
C ALA A 39 -2.58 -3.18 12.68
N CYS A 40 -3.62 -3.74 13.28
CA CYS A 40 -4.20 -5.01 12.82
C CYS A 40 -4.79 -4.89 11.41
N TYR A 41 -5.55 -3.83 11.13
CA TYR A 41 -6.08 -3.58 9.79
C TYR A 41 -4.96 -3.35 8.76
N MET A 42 -3.90 -2.64 9.14
CA MET A 42 -2.75 -2.42 8.26
C MET A 42 -2.03 -3.73 7.94
N GLU A 43 -1.85 -4.61 8.93
CA GLU A 43 -1.25 -5.93 8.75
C GLU A 43 -2.12 -6.82 7.85
N GLU A 44 -3.44 -6.82 8.04
CA GLU A 44 -4.37 -7.55 7.18
C GLU A 44 -4.35 -7.04 5.74
N PHE A 45 -4.40 -5.71 5.56
CA PHE A 45 -4.29 -5.08 4.25
C PHE A 45 -2.98 -5.44 3.56
N GLU A 46 -1.85 -5.40 4.27
CA GLU A 46 -0.55 -5.76 3.71
C GLU A 46 -0.53 -7.21 3.21
N GLN A 47 -1.05 -8.14 4.01
CA GLN A 47 -1.16 -9.55 3.61
C GLN A 47 -2.04 -9.73 2.38
N ALA A 48 -3.18 -9.03 2.33
CA ALA A 48 -4.09 -9.07 1.20
C ALA A 48 -3.47 -8.48 -0.08
N ASP A 49 -2.79 -7.33 0.01
CA ASP A 49 -2.15 -6.67 -1.12
C ASP A 49 -0.98 -7.50 -1.67
N GLN A 50 -0.17 -8.10 -0.79
CA GLN A 50 0.86 -9.06 -1.19
C GLN A 50 0.26 -10.24 -1.97
N LYS A 51 -0.83 -10.83 -1.48
CA LYS A 51 -1.54 -11.90 -2.18
C LYS A 51 -2.08 -11.44 -3.54
N LEU A 52 -2.68 -10.25 -3.61
CA LEU A 52 -3.16 -9.66 -4.85
C LEU A 52 -2.03 -9.55 -5.89
N ASN A 53 -0.89 -8.98 -5.51
CA ASN A 53 0.24 -8.82 -6.41
C ASN A 53 0.77 -10.18 -6.89
N GLN A 54 0.91 -11.18 -6.00
CA GLN A 54 1.32 -12.52 -6.39
C GLN A 54 0.41 -13.13 -7.47
N ILE A 55 -0.91 -13.09 -7.25
CA ILE A 55 -1.89 -13.60 -8.22
C ILE A 55 -1.83 -12.83 -9.53
N TYR A 56 -1.74 -11.50 -9.46
CA TYR A 56 -1.61 -10.64 -10.63
C TYR A 56 -0.39 -10.99 -11.48
N GLN A 57 0.79 -11.15 -10.86
CA GLN A 57 2.01 -11.51 -11.57
C GLN A 57 1.84 -12.87 -12.28
N VAL A 58 1.35 -13.89 -11.58
CA VAL A 58 1.08 -15.22 -12.16
C VAL A 58 0.16 -15.11 -13.37
N LYS A 59 -0.93 -14.34 -13.27
CA LYS A 59 -1.86 -14.13 -14.38
C LYS A 59 -1.19 -13.45 -15.56
N ILE A 60 -0.43 -12.37 -15.33
CA ILE A 60 0.30 -11.65 -16.37
C ILE A 60 1.25 -12.56 -17.15
N TYR A 61 1.96 -13.47 -16.47
CA TYR A 61 2.87 -14.41 -17.13
C TYR A 61 2.15 -15.53 -17.90
N SER A 62 0.94 -15.91 -17.48
CA SER A 62 0.16 -16.98 -18.12
C SER A 62 -0.62 -16.55 -19.36
N LEU A 63 -0.87 -15.25 -19.52
CA LEU A 63 -1.73 -14.69 -20.56
C LEU A 63 -0.97 -14.42 -21.86
N SER A 64 -1.69 -14.42 -22.99
CA SER A 64 -1.16 -13.90 -24.26
C SER A 64 -0.84 -12.41 -24.13
N ALA A 65 0.09 -11.91 -24.95
CA ALA A 65 0.54 -10.51 -24.88
C ALA A 65 -0.61 -9.49 -24.93
N ILE A 66 -1.62 -9.73 -25.78
CA ILE A 66 -2.81 -8.86 -25.89
C ILE A 66 -3.61 -8.86 -24.58
N LYS A 67 -3.89 -10.03 -24.03
CA LYS A 67 -4.65 -10.16 -22.77
C LYS A 67 -3.88 -9.61 -21.58
N ALA A 68 -2.57 -9.85 -21.51
CA ALA A 68 -1.71 -9.31 -20.47
C ALA A 68 -1.67 -7.78 -20.51
N ASN A 69 -1.62 -7.17 -21.69
CA ASN A 69 -1.69 -5.71 -21.82
C ASN A 69 -3.06 -5.16 -21.38
N ALA A 70 -4.16 -5.80 -21.79
CA ALA A 70 -5.49 -5.41 -21.33
C ALA A 70 -5.61 -5.51 -19.79
N LEU A 71 -5.05 -6.56 -19.18
CA LEU A 71 -5.05 -6.73 -17.73
C LEU A 71 -4.21 -5.66 -17.02
N ARG A 72 -3.05 -5.25 -17.57
CA ARG A 72 -2.23 -4.15 -17.04
C ARG A 72 -2.98 -2.82 -17.02
N GLU A 73 -3.67 -2.49 -18.11
CA GLU A 73 -4.50 -1.26 -18.16
C GLU A 73 -5.64 -1.33 -17.14
N SER A 74 -6.34 -2.47 -17.08
CA SER A 74 -7.39 -2.69 -16.09
C SER A 74 -6.88 -2.54 -14.66
N GLN A 75 -5.68 -3.07 -14.36
CA GLN A 75 -5.09 -2.97 -13.03
C GLN A 75 -4.76 -1.53 -12.65
N ARG A 76 -4.17 -0.75 -13.57
CA ARG A 76 -3.89 0.68 -13.32
C ARG A 76 -5.16 1.49 -13.11
N HIS A 77 -6.19 1.24 -13.92
CA HIS A 77 -7.46 1.92 -13.75
C HIS A 77 -8.10 1.57 -12.40
N TRP A 78 -8.07 0.30 -12.02
CA TRP A 78 -8.57 -0.15 -10.73
C TRP A 78 -7.81 0.50 -9.55
N LEU A 79 -6.48 0.60 -9.62
CA LEU A 79 -5.68 1.29 -8.58
C LEU A 79 -6.13 2.74 -8.39
N HIS A 80 -6.34 3.47 -9.49
CA HIS A 80 -6.79 4.86 -9.43
C HIS A 80 -8.17 5.02 -8.79
N LEU A 81 -9.09 4.09 -9.07
CA LEU A 81 -10.42 4.09 -8.45
C LEU A 81 -10.35 3.77 -6.96
N LYS A 82 -9.53 2.79 -6.57
CA LYS A 82 -9.34 2.39 -5.16
C LYS A 82 -8.81 3.55 -4.32
N GLU A 83 -7.76 4.23 -4.79
CA GLU A 83 -7.14 5.38 -4.12
C GLU A 83 -8.11 6.54 -3.87
N GLN A 84 -9.19 6.64 -4.64
CA GLN A 84 -10.23 7.66 -4.49
C GLN A 84 -11.41 7.22 -3.63
N ALA A 85 -11.62 5.91 -3.49
CA ALA A 85 -12.79 5.35 -2.82
C ALA A 85 -12.60 5.28 -1.30
N CYS A 86 -11.39 4.95 -0.85
CA CYS A 86 -11.13 4.65 0.55
C CYS A 86 -10.45 5.83 1.28
N ILE A 87 -11.23 6.87 1.55
CA ILE A 87 -10.75 8.10 2.21
C ILE A 87 -11.37 8.21 3.61
N ALA A 88 -10.53 8.39 4.63
CA ALA A 88 -10.97 8.67 5.98
C ALA A 88 -11.59 10.07 6.08
N ASP A 89 -12.78 10.16 6.69
CA ASP A 89 -13.49 11.41 6.95
C ASP A 89 -13.47 11.74 8.44
N GLU A 90 -12.29 12.18 8.90
CA GLU A 90 -12.10 12.60 10.28
C GLU A 90 -12.97 13.81 10.67
N GLN A 91 -13.33 14.64 9.69
CA GLN A 91 -14.11 15.85 9.94
C GLN A 91 -15.52 15.50 10.44
N ASN A 92 -16.16 14.49 9.84
CA ASN A 92 -17.53 14.11 10.17
C ASN A 92 -17.61 12.95 11.17
N TYR A 93 -16.63 12.03 11.18
CA TYR A 93 -16.69 10.80 11.97
C TYR A 93 -15.51 10.60 12.94
N GLY A 94 -14.58 11.55 12.99
CA GLY A 94 -13.40 11.48 13.84
C GLY A 94 -12.45 10.35 13.45
N ARG A 95 -11.56 9.98 14.38
CA ARG A 95 -10.49 9.00 14.10
C ARG A 95 -11.01 7.62 13.72
N GLU A 96 -12.22 7.25 14.15
CA GLU A 96 -12.82 5.95 13.82
C GLU A 96 -13.01 5.76 12.31
N SER A 97 -13.13 6.85 11.52
CA SER A 97 -13.19 6.78 10.06
C SER A 97 -11.97 6.13 9.39
N HIS A 98 -10.82 6.06 10.08
CA HIS A 98 -9.65 5.34 9.60
C HIS A 98 -9.88 3.83 9.57
N PHE A 99 -10.68 3.28 10.48
CA PHE A 99 -11.05 1.86 10.44
C PHE A 99 -11.91 1.57 9.21
N ASP A 100 -12.89 2.42 8.92
CA ASP A 100 -13.74 2.29 7.74
C ASP A 100 -12.94 2.41 6.44
N ALA A 101 -12.01 3.36 6.38
CA ALA A 101 -11.12 3.53 5.21
C ALA A 101 -10.21 2.31 5.02
N MET A 102 -9.65 1.75 6.10
CA MET A 102 -8.82 0.55 6.00
C MET A 102 -9.62 -0.70 5.63
N GLN A 103 -10.83 -0.87 6.17
CA GLN A 103 -11.70 -1.97 5.77
C GLN A 103 -12.09 -1.85 4.29
N CYS A 104 -12.40 -0.63 3.82
CA CYS A 104 -12.62 -0.36 2.40
C CYS A 104 -11.43 -0.83 1.55
N GLU A 105 -10.20 -0.52 1.95
CA GLU A 105 -8.99 -0.94 1.24
C GLU A 105 -8.88 -2.47 1.15
N ILE A 106 -9.12 -3.17 2.26
CA ILE A 106 -9.11 -4.65 2.32
C ILE A 106 -10.20 -5.25 1.40
N ASP A 107 -11.40 -4.67 1.41
CA ASP A 107 -12.52 -5.14 0.58
C ASP A 107 -12.22 -4.98 -0.91
N TRP A 108 -11.71 -3.81 -1.33
CA TRP A 108 -11.31 -3.56 -2.72
C TRP A 108 -10.25 -4.55 -3.20
N VAL A 109 -9.24 -4.81 -2.37
CA VAL A 109 -8.19 -5.80 -2.67
C VAL A 109 -8.77 -7.21 -2.77
N SER A 110 -9.65 -7.59 -1.85
CA SER A 110 -10.31 -8.90 -1.82
C SER A 110 -11.18 -9.14 -3.05
N GLU A 111 -11.98 -8.15 -3.46
CA GLU A 111 -12.77 -8.21 -4.68
C GLU A 111 -11.88 -8.34 -5.92
N ARG A 112 -10.75 -7.63 -5.95
CA ARG A 112 -9.81 -7.70 -7.07
C ARG A 112 -9.13 -9.05 -7.15
N ILE A 113 -8.78 -9.66 -6.03
CA ILE A 113 -8.27 -11.03 -5.97
C ILE A 113 -9.29 -11.99 -6.60
N LEU A 114 -10.56 -11.92 -6.18
CA LEU A 114 -11.62 -12.77 -6.73
C LEU A 114 -11.83 -12.54 -8.23
N PHE A 115 -11.70 -11.31 -8.70
CA PHE A 115 -11.72 -11.00 -10.13
C PHE A 115 -10.59 -11.71 -10.87
N LEU A 116 -9.35 -11.64 -10.37
CA LEU A 116 -8.19 -12.26 -11.02
C LEU A 116 -8.24 -13.79 -11.01
N GLU A 117 -8.75 -14.38 -9.93
CA GLU A 117 -8.90 -15.85 -9.82
C GLU A 117 -9.85 -16.42 -10.89
N LYS A 118 -10.85 -15.64 -11.32
CA LYS A 118 -11.86 -16.03 -12.32
C LYS A 118 -11.44 -15.83 -13.79
N GLN A 119 -10.35 -15.12 -14.06
CA GLN A 119 -9.82 -14.89 -15.43
C GLN A 119 -9.03 -16.08 -15.96
#